data_AF-A0A3N5SU26-F1
#
_entry.id   AF-A0A3N5SU26-F1
#
_cell.length_a   1.000
_cell.length_b   1.000
_cell.length_c   1.000
_cell.angle_alpha   90.00
_cell.angle_beta   90.00
_cell.angle_gamma   90.00
#
_symmetry.space_group_name_H-M   'P 1'
#
loop_
_entity.id
_entity.type
_entity.pdbx_description
1 polymer ?
#
loop_
_entity_poly.entity_id
_entity_poly.type
_entity_poly.pdbx_seq_one_letter_code
_entity_poly.pdbx_strand_id
1 'polypeptide(L)'
;MSDKIFQSPRFYGGHYDSVKQGYVRDALNNDPNKAAPWQPQLIERYTARLRLDILFAGSVIITDAQFYDGAIFHELMAEENARKDFLNFLRVTAGQQSPLIEVRRRAKGLGAIVFKPFKFSSVASNKVSREIREAMQKAKDAGVTETFTSVKQAFQEYANYADNNNTKIAIEELAERLLYLDNIPAGIFREWDSARNIVDGFKLAKAEYKFLSKDKKDFEIPRWGNREVDEVLEKVDVELQKDFPNRSEIERLVRDAKVNNPAHADWLNSLYGAINQIFNRAFAYQHVCNC
;
A
#
# COMPACT_ATOMS: atom_id res chain seq x y z
N MET A 1 -38.95 -14.04 4.52
CA MET A 1 -37.52 -14.43 4.68
C MET A 1 -36.75 -13.62 3.67
N SER A 2 -35.96 -12.65 4.10
CA SER A 2 -35.10 -11.87 3.19
C SER A 2 -33.93 -12.75 2.77
N ASP A 3 -33.73 -12.92 1.47
CA ASP A 3 -32.52 -13.53 0.91
C ASP A 3 -31.30 -12.76 1.42
N LYS A 4 -30.64 -13.28 2.45
CA LYS A 4 -29.29 -12.87 2.78
C LYS A 4 -28.42 -13.40 1.65
N ILE A 5 -28.22 -12.56 0.64
CA ILE A 5 -27.17 -12.74 -0.36
C ILE A 5 -25.90 -13.05 0.43
N PHE A 6 -25.40 -14.27 0.31
CA PHE A 6 -24.08 -14.63 0.82
C PHE A 6 -23.08 -13.73 0.09
N GLN A 7 -22.70 -12.63 0.73
CA GLN A 7 -21.68 -11.75 0.18
C GLN A 7 -20.37 -12.50 0.24
N SER A 8 -19.73 -12.69 -0.92
CA SER A 8 -18.41 -13.28 -1.00
C SER A 8 -17.45 -12.52 -0.07
N PRO A 9 -16.65 -13.22 0.76
CA PRO A 9 -15.73 -12.57 1.68
C PRO A 9 -14.73 -11.71 0.91
N ARG A 10 -14.82 -10.38 1.01
CA ARG A 10 -13.91 -9.47 0.31
C ARG A 10 -12.58 -9.39 1.06
N PHE A 11 -11.46 -9.61 0.36
CA PHE A 11 -10.12 -9.61 0.96
C PHE A 11 -9.40 -8.28 0.75
N TYR A 12 -8.88 -7.67 1.83
CA TYR A 12 -8.01 -6.49 1.71
C TYR A 12 -6.58 -6.91 1.35
N GLY A 13 -6.14 -6.50 0.16
CA GLY A 13 -4.86 -6.86 -0.44
C GLY A 13 -3.64 -6.15 0.17
N GLY A 14 -3.40 -6.27 1.48
CA GLY A 14 -2.26 -5.66 2.18
C GLY A 14 -0.86 -6.14 1.72
N HIS A 15 -0.79 -7.10 0.80
CA HIS A 15 0.43 -7.61 0.16
C HIS A 15 0.84 -6.79 -1.07
N TYR A 16 -0.04 -5.93 -1.61
CA TYR A 16 0.25 -5.06 -2.74
C TYR A 16 0.85 -3.71 -2.33
N ASP A 17 1.36 -3.64 -1.10
CA ASP A 17 2.05 -2.47 -0.55
C ASP A 17 3.44 -2.32 -1.18
N SER A 18 3.71 -1.15 -1.74
CA SER A 18 4.92 -0.84 -2.51
C SER A 18 6.20 -0.99 -1.70
N VAL A 19 6.17 -0.72 -0.39
CA VAL A 19 7.33 -0.86 0.51
C VAL A 19 7.65 -2.33 0.74
N LYS A 20 6.63 -3.16 1.01
CA LYS A 20 6.79 -4.61 1.11
C LYS A 20 7.29 -5.22 -0.20
N GLN A 21 6.76 -4.74 -1.32
CA GLN A 21 7.18 -5.20 -2.64
C GLN A 21 8.62 -4.75 -2.98
N GLY A 22 9.01 -3.55 -2.53
CA GLY A 22 10.38 -3.03 -2.60
C GLY A 22 11.37 -3.89 -1.84
N TYR A 23 11.00 -4.45 -0.68
CA TYR A 23 11.86 -5.41 0.03
C TYR A 23 12.09 -6.69 -0.78
N VAL A 24 11.03 -7.25 -1.39
CA VAL A 24 11.17 -8.42 -2.28
C VAL A 24 12.03 -8.08 -3.50
N ARG A 25 11.86 -6.87 -4.05
CA ARG A 25 12.68 -6.31 -5.13
C ARG A 25 14.16 -6.27 -4.73
N ASP A 26 14.47 -5.67 -3.59
CA ASP A 26 15.85 -5.50 -3.13
C ASP A 26 16.48 -6.86 -2.76
N ALA A 27 15.69 -7.79 -2.20
CA ALA A 27 16.16 -9.12 -1.82
C ALA A 27 16.64 -9.98 -3.00
N LEU A 28 15.95 -10.00 -4.15
CA LEU A 28 16.45 -10.80 -5.29
C LEU A 28 17.52 -10.05 -6.14
N ASN A 29 17.76 -8.76 -5.88
CA ASN A 29 18.71 -7.89 -6.61
C ASN A 29 20.11 -8.04 -6.00
N ASN A 30 20.18 -8.44 -4.73
CA ASN A 30 21.40 -8.76 -4.03
C ASN A 30 21.90 -10.20 -4.29
N ASP A 31 21.35 -10.90 -5.30
CA ASP A 31 21.85 -12.21 -5.75
C ASP A 31 22.90 -12.01 -6.88
N PRO A 32 24.20 -12.18 -6.59
CA PRO A 32 25.27 -11.91 -7.55
C PRO A 32 25.31 -12.89 -8.73
N ASN A 33 24.56 -14.00 -8.69
CA ASN A 33 24.52 -15.01 -9.75
C ASN A 33 23.42 -14.77 -10.80
N LYS A 34 22.60 -13.72 -10.64
CA LYS A 34 21.56 -13.36 -11.60
C LYS A 34 21.97 -12.11 -12.37
N ALA A 35 22.58 -12.30 -13.54
CA ALA A 35 22.58 -11.27 -14.58
C ALA A 35 21.12 -10.86 -14.84
N ALA A 36 20.81 -9.55 -14.94
CA ALA A 36 19.45 -9.05 -15.05
C ALA A 36 18.67 -9.70 -16.22
N PRO A 37 17.58 -10.44 -15.93
CA PRO A 37 16.26 -10.06 -16.44
C PRO A 37 15.19 -10.28 -15.37
N TRP A 38 14.85 -9.22 -14.65
CA TRP A 38 14.15 -9.33 -13.37
C TRP A 38 12.63 -9.17 -13.45
N GLN A 39 12.10 -8.80 -14.61
CA GLN A 39 10.69 -8.44 -14.76
C GLN A 39 9.72 -9.64 -14.81
N PRO A 40 9.99 -10.76 -15.52
CA PRO A 40 9.00 -11.82 -15.67
C PRO A 40 8.67 -12.54 -14.36
N GLN A 41 9.68 -12.91 -13.57
CA GLN A 41 9.49 -13.71 -12.35
C GLN A 41 8.76 -12.95 -11.25
N LEU A 42 8.98 -11.63 -11.13
CA LEU A 42 8.29 -10.79 -10.16
C LEU A 42 6.82 -10.60 -10.55
N ILE A 43 6.57 -10.29 -11.83
CA ILE A 43 5.23 -10.19 -12.41
C ILE A 43 4.49 -11.51 -12.23
N GLU A 44 5.09 -12.64 -12.55
CA GLU A 44 4.51 -13.98 -12.38
C GLU A 44 4.15 -14.29 -10.92
N ARG A 45 5.07 -14.03 -9.97
CA ARG A 45 4.81 -14.29 -8.54
C ARG A 45 3.64 -13.47 -8.00
N TYR A 46 3.62 -12.18 -8.29
CA TYR A 46 2.55 -11.33 -7.77
C TYR A 46 1.23 -11.51 -8.52
N THR A 47 1.25 -11.78 -9.83
CA THR A 47 0.03 -12.13 -10.56
C THR A 47 -0.54 -13.48 -10.10
N ALA A 48 0.31 -14.48 -9.83
CA ALA A 48 -0.10 -15.73 -9.20
C ALA A 48 -0.70 -15.48 -7.82
N ARG A 49 -0.09 -14.60 -7.01
CA ARG A 49 -0.64 -14.24 -5.70
C ARG A 49 -2.00 -13.55 -5.80
N LEU A 50 -2.15 -12.61 -6.73
CA LEU A 50 -3.41 -11.92 -7.00
C LEU A 50 -4.50 -12.89 -7.44
N ARG A 51 -4.18 -13.83 -8.32
CA ARG A 51 -5.10 -14.89 -8.73
C ARG A 51 -5.49 -15.81 -7.57
N LEU A 52 -4.54 -16.17 -6.69
CA LEU A 52 -4.83 -16.97 -5.50
C LEU A 52 -5.72 -16.23 -4.51
N ASP A 53 -5.42 -14.97 -4.21
CA ASP A 53 -6.25 -14.15 -3.31
C ASP A 53 -7.68 -14.03 -3.89
N ILE A 54 -7.82 -13.84 -5.21
CA ILE A 54 -9.12 -13.82 -5.90
C ILE A 54 -9.80 -15.18 -5.86
N LEU A 55 -9.07 -16.28 -6.04
CA LEU A 55 -9.63 -17.64 -5.97
C LEU A 55 -10.22 -17.93 -4.59
N PHE A 56 -9.55 -17.49 -3.51
CA PHE A 56 -9.99 -17.75 -2.13
C PHE A 56 -11.06 -16.77 -1.64
N ALA A 57 -11.03 -15.52 -2.09
CA ALA A 57 -11.92 -14.45 -1.61
C ALA A 57 -13.06 -14.09 -2.59
N GLY A 58 -12.97 -14.54 -3.84
CA GLY A 58 -13.82 -14.09 -4.94
C GLY A 58 -13.50 -12.67 -5.43
N SER A 59 -13.11 -11.76 -4.53
CA SER A 59 -12.71 -10.39 -4.88
C SER A 59 -11.62 -9.85 -3.96
N VAL A 60 -10.77 -8.98 -4.50
CA VAL A 60 -9.72 -8.28 -3.76
C VAL A 60 -9.96 -6.78 -3.78
N ILE A 61 -9.88 -6.16 -2.60
CA ILE A 61 -9.94 -4.70 -2.42
C ILE A 61 -8.53 -4.17 -2.19
N ILE A 62 -8.15 -3.14 -2.94
CA ILE A 62 -6.90 -2.39 -2.77
C ILE A 62 -7.17 -0.89 -2.73
N THR A 63 -6.29 -0.13 -2.07
CA THR A 63 -6.37 1.34 -2.06
C THR A 63 -5.78 1.95 -3.33
N ASP A 64 -6.15 3.19 -3.61
CA ASP A 64 -5.49 4.01 -4.63
C ASP A 64 -3.98 4.09 -4.41
N ALA A 65 -3.50 4.22 -3.17
CA ALA A 65 -2.08 4.21 -2.86
C ALA A 65 -1.42 2.87 -3.25
N GLN A 66 -2.02 1.72 -2.92
CA GLN A 66 -1.49 0.41 -3.32
C GLN A 66 -1.56 0.19 -4.83
N PHE A 67 -2.59 0.71 -5.49
CA PHE A 67 -2.77 0.57 -6.92
C PHE A 67 -1.81 1.46 -7.72
N TYR A 68 -1.72 2.75 -7.37
CA TYR A 68 -0.88 3.73 -8.06
C TYR A 68 0.57 3.74 -7.58
N ASP A 69 0.91 3.26 -6.38
CA ASP A 69 2.31 3.16 -5.91
C ASP A 69 2.81 1.72 -5.87
N GLY A 70 1.95 0.71 -6.01
CA GLY A 70 2.37 -0.70 -5.96
C GLY A 70 3.36 -1.01 -7.09
N ALA A 71 4.57 -1.44 -6.72
CA ALA A 71 5.63 -1.76 -7.67
C ALA A 71 5.16 -2.76 -8.73
N ILE A 72 4.34 -3.75 -8.35
CA ILE A 72 3.75 -4.71 -9.30
C ILE A 72 2.96 -4.02 -10.41
N PHE A 73 2.14 -3.02 -10.10
CA PHE A 73 1.27 -2.38 -11.08
C PHE A 73 2.09 -1.52 -12.03
N HIS A 74 3.16 -0.88 -11.55
CA HIS A 74 4.12 -0.19 -12.41
C HIS A 74 4.85 -1.13 -13.37
N GLU A 75 5.33 -2.28 -12.87
CA GLU A 75 5.99 -3.29 -13.72
C GLU A 75 5.02 -3.90 -14.74
N LEU A 76 3.79 -4.19 -14.34
CA LEU A 76 2.73 -4.66 -15.25
C LEU A 76 2.45 -3.64 -16.36
N MET A 77 2.50 -2.34 -16.06
CA MET A 77 2.25 -1.30 -17.06
C MET A 77 3.45 -1.04 -17.99
N ALA A 78 4.67 -1.37 -17.55
CA ALA A 78 5.89 -1.22 -18.34
C ALA A 78 5.97 -2.24 -19.49
N GLU A 79 5.52 -3.48 -19.25
CA GLU A 79 5.57 -4.57 -20.24
C GLU A 79 4.27 -4.68 -21.05
N GLU A 80 4.32 -4.46 -22.37
CA GLU A 80 3.11 -4.38 -23.22
C GLU A 80 2.23 -5.64 -23.14
N ASN A 81 2.84 -6.83 -23.20
CA ASN A 81 2.11 -8.09 -23.15
C ASN A 81 1.48 -8.32 -21.77
N ALA A 82 2.24 -8.08 -20.69
CA ALA A 82 1.74 -8.21 -19.32
C ALA A 82 0.60 -7.20 -19.05
N ARG A 83 0.73 -5.97 -19.56
CA ARG A 83 -0.30 -4.94 -19.52
C ARG A 83 -1.57 -5.40 -20.22
N LYS A 84 -1.48 -5.91 -21.44
CA LYS A 84 -2.62 -6.44 -22.20
C LYS A 84 -3.29 -7.59 -21.45
N ASP A 85 -2.52 -8.53 -20.94
CA ASP A 85 -3.04 -9.68 -20.18
C ASP A 85 -3.74 -9.23 -18.89
N PHE A 86 -3.17 -8.27 -18.17
CA PHE A 86 -3.79 -7.70 -16.98
C PHE A 86 -5.08 -6.94 -17.30
N LEU A 87 -5.10 -6.11 -18.33
CA LEU A 87 -6.31 -5.41 -18.77
C LEU A 87 -7.38 -6.37 -19.27
N ASN A 88 -6.99 -7.43 -19.97
CA ASN A 88 -7.89 -8.51 -20.38
C ASN A 88 -8.46 -9.21 -19.15
N PHE A 89 -7.63 -9.59 -18.19
CA PHE A 89 -8.07 -10.17 -16.91
C PHE A 89 -9.11 -9.29 -16.20
N LEU A 90 -8.90 -7.96 -16.17
CA LEU A 90 -9.86 -7.01 -15.61
C LEU A 90 -11.16 -6.89 -16.43
N ARG A 91 -11.10 -7.11 -17.75
CA ARG A 91 -12.25 -7.06 -18.67
C ARG A 91 -13.03 -8.38 -18.74
N VAL A 92 -12.46 -9.51 -18.32
CA VAL A 92 -13.16 -10.78 -18.19
C VAL A 92 -14.00 -10.76 -16.91
N THR A 93 -15.13 -10.06 -16.97
CA THR A 93 -16.40 -10.41 -16.30
C THR A 93 -17.48 -9.44 -16.80
N ALA A 94 -17.61 -9.32 -18.13
CA ALA A 94 -18.80 -8.71 -18.73
C ALA A 94 -20.03 -9.49 -18.25
N GLY A 95 -20.80 -8.90 -17.33
CA GLY A 95 -22.03 -9.48 -16.77
C GLY A 95 -21.99 -9.80 -15.27
N GLN A 96 -20.88 -9.62 -14.54
CA GLN A 96 -20.89 -9.78 -13.08
C GLN A 96 -21.15 -8.44 -12.36
N GLN A 97 -22.01 -8.47 -11.34
CA GLN A 97 -22.33 -7.31 -10.50
C GLN A 97 -21.16 -6.85 -9.62
N SER A 98 -20.10 -7.66 -9.46
CA SER A 98 -18.95 -7.38 -8.60
C SER A 98 -17.63 -7.63 -9.35
N PRO A 99 -16.69 -6.66 -9.40
CA PRO A 99 -15.41 -6.86 -10.05
C PRO A 99 -14.49 -7.76 -9.21
N LEU A 100 -13.62 -8.53 -9.87
CA LEU A 100 -12.60 -9.36 -9.20
C LEU A 100 -11.56 -8.51 -8.44
N ILE A 101 -11.33 -7.29 -8.91
CA ILE A 101 -10.48 -6.30 -8.29
C ILE A 101 -11.27 -5.01 -8.11
N GLU A 102 -11.26 -4.50 -6.89
CA GLU A 102 -11.89 -3.24 -6.52
C GLU A 102 -10.82 -2.27 -6.01
N VAL A 103 -10.72 -1.11 -6.64
CA VAL A 103 -9.77 -0.06 -6.26
C VAL A 103 -10.52 1.05 -5.53
N ARG A 104 -10.21 1.22 -4.25
CA ARG A 104 -10.77 2.24 -3.36
C ARG A 104 -9.98 3.53 -3.49
N ARG A 105 -10.58 4.54 -4.11
CA ARG A 105 -9.92 5.81 -4.41
C ARG A 105 -10.51 6.99 -3.65
N ARG A 106 -9.64 7.96 -3.34
CA ARG A 106 -10.03 9.29 -2.84
C ARG A 106 -10.85 10.05 -3.88
N ALA A 107 -11.62 11.02 -3.41
CA ALA A 107 -12.23 12.03 -4.27
C ALA A 107 -11.14 12.71 -5.14
N LYS A 108 -11.37 12.85 -6.44
CA LYS A 108 -10.41 13.30 -7.48
C LYS A 108 -9.40 12.26 -8.00
N GLY A 109 -9.49 10.99 -7.58
CA GLY A 109 -8.69 9.89 -8.15
C GLY A 109 -7.18 10.16 -8.10
N LEU A 110 -6.47 9.92 -9.21
CA LEU A 110 -5.04 10.19 -9.32
C LEU A 110 -4.66 11.64 -9.01
N GLY A 111 -5.54 12.62 -9.27
CA GLY A 111 -5.31 14.03 -8.92
C GLY A 111 -5.16 14.26 -7.41
N ALA A 112 -5.82 13.45 -6.57
CA ALA A 112 -5.69 13.54 -5.12
C ALA A 112 -4.28 13.17 -4.61
N ILE A 113 -3.54 12.40 -5.41
CA ILE A 113 -2.18 11.93 -5.13
C ILE A 113 -1.17 12.86 -5.77
N VAL A 114 -1.34 13.15 -7.06
CA VAL A 114 -0.35 13.90 -7.86
C VAL A 114 -0.29 15.37 -7.47
N PHE A 115 -1.39 15.99 -7.02
CA PHE A 115 -1.39 17.42 -6.63
C PHE A 115 -0.74 17.68 -5.26
N LYS A 116 -0.26 16.64 -4.57
CA LYS A 116 0.46 16.74 -3.30
C LYS A 116 1.85 16.12 -3.47
N PRO A 117 2.84 16.51 -2.63
CA PRO A 117 4.10 15.80 -2.56
C PRO A 117 3.85 14.37 -2.09
N PHE A 118 3.77 13.43 -3.04
CA PHE A 118 3.59 12.01 -2.77
C PHE A 118 4.91 11.27 -3.03
N LYS A 119 5.24 10.32 -2.17
CA LYS A 119 6.43 9.49 -2.35
C LYS A 119 6.06 8.25 -3.16
N PHE A 120 6.49 8.21 -4.41
CA PHE A 120 6.41 7.00 -5.22
C PHE A 120 7.54 6.05 -4.84
N SER A 121 7.21 5.04 -4.05
CA SER A 121 8.16 4.03 -3.57
C SER A 121 8.45 2.97 -4.65
N SER A 122 7.60 2.87 -5.68
CA SER A 122 7.82 2.01 -6.85
C SER A 122 8.98 2.44 -7.75
N VAL A 123 9.46 3.69 -7.65
CA VAL A 123 10.51 4.20 -8.53
C VAL A 123 11.81 3.40 -8.35
N ALA A 124 12.42 3.01 -9.47
CA ALA A 124 13.47 2.00 -9.56
C ALA A 124 14.73 2.25 -8.71
N SER A 125 15.05 3.51 -8.36
CA SER A 125 16.14 3.82 -7.44
C SER A 125 15.78 4.89 -6.42
N ASN A 126 16.33 4.77 -5.21
CA ASN A 126 16.21 5.77 -4.15
C ASN A 126 16.72 7.15 -4.57
N LYS A 127 17.76 7.19 -5.43
CA LYS A 127 18.31 8.43 -5.97
C LYS A 127 17.29 9.14 -6.87
N VAL A 128 16.77 8.44 -7.88
CA VAL A 128 15.78 9.00 -8.81
C VAL A 128 14.48 9.35 -8.09
N SER A 129 14.01 8.51 -7.15
CA SER A 129 12.84 8.82 -6.30
C SER A 129 13.02 10.10 -5.49
N ARG A 130 14.24 10.37 -4.99
CA ARG A 130 14.56 11.62 -4.29
C ARG A 130 14.54 12.81 -5.24
N GLU A 131 15.18 12.70 -6.39
CA GLU A 131 15.23 13.78 -7.40
C GLU A 131 13.83 14.15 -7.93
N ILE A 132 12.97 13.16 -8.17
CA ILE A 132 11.56 13.39 -8.53
C ILE A 132 10.84 14.17 -7.42
N ARG A 133 11.06 13.80 -6.16
CA ARG A 133 10.46 14.50 -5.02
C ARG A 133 10.94 15.94 -4.92
N GLU A 134 12.22 16.18 -5.15
CA GLU A 134 12.81 17.52 -5.16
C GLU A 134 12.18 18.38 -6.28
N ALA A 135 11.98 17.82 -7.47
CA ALA A 135 11.28 18.50 -8.57
C ALA A 135 9.82 18.85 -8.21
N MET A 136 9.07 17.90 -7.64
CA MET A 136 7.70 18.14 -7.17
C MET A 136 7.64 19.20 -6.07
N GLN A 137 8.61 19.20 -5.15
CA GLN A 137 8.69 20.18 -4.07
C GLN A 137 9.02 21.58 -4.62
N LYS A 138 9.95 21.70 -5.57
CA LYS A 138 10.26 22.97 -6.23
C LYS A 138 9.04 23.57 -6.95
N ALA A 139 8.27 22.73 -7.66
CA ALA A 139 7.03 23.17 -8.31
C ALA A 139 5.99 23.68 -7.30
N LYS A 140 5.91 23.05 -6.13
CA LYS A 140 5.06 23.48 -5.02
C LYS A 140 5.53 24.81 -4.43
N ASP A 141 6.83 24.94 -4.16
CA ASP A 141 7.42 26.14 -3.57
C ASP A 141 7.30 27.35 -4.52
N ALA A 142 7.24 27.10 -5.82
CA ALA A 142 6.94 28.11 -6.85
C ALA A 142 5.44 28.45 -6.99
N GLY A 143 4.55 27.83 -6.20
CA GLY A 143 3.10 28.09 -6.22
C GLY A 143 2.33 27.50 -7.40
N VAL A 144 2.97 26.69 -8.25
CA VAL A 144 2.34 26.19 -9.48
C VAL A 144 1.30 25.10 -9.20
N THR A 145 1.44 24.36 -8.08
CA THR A 145 0.58 23.22 -7.74
C THR A 145 -0.89 23.56 -7.53
N GLU A 146 -1.19 24.82 -7.17
CA GLU A 146 -2.58 25.28 -6.97
C GLU A 146 -3.31 25.54 -8.29
N THR A 147 -2.56 25.62 -9.40
CA THR A 147 -3.09 25.96 -10.73
C THR A 147 -3.36 24.73 -11.60
N PHE A 148 -3.05 23.53 -11.12
CA PHE A 148 -3.21 22.31 -11.89
C PHE A 148 -4.69 22.02 -12.16
N THR A 149 -5.05 21.96 -13.44
CA THR A 149 -6.39 21.61 -13.90
C THR A 149 -6.49 20.13 -14.31
N SER A 150 -5.35 19.46 -14.51
CA SER A 150 -5.29 18.04 -14.86
C SER A 150 -4.02 17.35 -14.35
N VAL A 151 -4.08 16.03 -14.22
CA VAL A 151 -2.91 15.19 -13.86
C VAL A 151 -1.80 15.32 -14.90
N LYS A 152 -2.15 15.36 -16.19
CA LYS A 152 -1.18 15.51 -17.27
C LYS A 152 -0.41 16.83 -17.16
N GLN A 153 -1.12 17.93 -16.91
CA GLN A 153 -0.49 19.24 -16.68
C GLN A 153 0.45 19.19 -15.47
N ALA A 154 0.02 18.58 -14.36
CA ALA A 154 0.86 18.47 -13.16
C ALA A 154 2.20 17.76 -13.46
N PHE A 155 2.19 16.65 -14.19
CA PHE A 155 3.43 15.95 -14.57
C PHE A 155 4.31 16.76 -15.52
N GLN A 156 3.72 17.50 -16.46
CA GLN A 156 4.47 18.40 -17.34
C GLN A 156 5.18 19.49 -16.53
N GLU A 157 4.50 20.07 -15.54
CA GLU A 157 5.12 21.06 -14.66
C GLU A 157 6.20 20.43 -13.78
N TYR A 158 5.97 19.27 -13.17
CA TYR A 158 7.01 18.59 -12.40
C TYR A 158 8.26 18.27 -13.24
N ALA A 159 8.08 17.89 -14.51
CA ALA A 159 9.18 17.67 -15.44
C ALA A 159 9.99 18.95 -15.74
N ASN A 160 9.35 20.13 -15.73
CA ASN A 160 10.03 21.42 -15.92
C ASN A 160 10.93 21.81 -14.73
N TYR A 161 10.63 21.31 -13.53
CA TYR A 161 11.41 21.53 -12.31
C TYR A 161 12.47 20.44 -12.04
N ALA A 162 12.66 19.50 -12.97
CA ALA A 162 13.70 18.48 -12.87
C ALA A 162 15.09 19.07 -13.16
N ASP A 163 16.06 18.81 -12.30
CA ASP A 163 17.43 19.37 -12.43
C ASP A 163 18.25 18.75 -13.56
N ASN A 164 17.82 17.60 -14.08
CA ASN A 164 18.53 16.90 -15.15
C ASN A 164 17.57 16.10 -16.04
N ASN A 165 18.06 15.75 -17.22
CA ASN A 165 17.27 15.05 -18.25
C ASN A 165 16.84 13.63 -17.82
N ASN A 166 17.64 12.94 -16.99
CA ASN A 166 17.28 11.59 -16.52
C ASN A 166 16.08 11.64 -15.57
N THR A 167 16.04 12.60 -14.65
CA THR A 167 14.90 12.82 -13.75
C THR A 167 13.66 13.21 -14.56
N LYS A 168 13.82 14.06 -15.59
CA LYS A 168 12.72 14.43 -16.49
C LYS A 168 12.11 13.22 -17.19
N ILE A 169 12.94 12.40 -17.84
CA ILE A 169 12.49 11.15 -18.49
C ILE A 169 11.77 10.24 -17.49
N ALA A 170 12.32 10.09 -16.28
CA ALA A 170 11.69 9.26 -15.25
C ALA A 170 10.31 9.79 -14.80
N ILE A 171 10.12 11.11 -14.75
CA ILE A 171 8.80 11.72 -14.48
C ILE A 171 7.83 11.43 -15.62
N GLU A 172 8.27 11.54 -16.87
CA GLU A 172 7.45 11.27 -18.06
C GLU A 172 7.02 9.79 -18.13
N GLU A 173 7.94 8.86 -17.89
CA GLU A 173 7.63 7.42 -17.80
C GLU A 173 6.65 7.11 -16.65
N LEU A 174 6.85 7.73 -15.48
CA LEU A 174 5.95 7.58 -14.35
C LEU A 174 4.55 8.11 -14.68
N ALA A 175 4.48 9.26 -15.35
CA ALA A 175 3.22 9.87 -15.78
C ALA A 175 2.46 8.94 -16.72
N GLU A 176 3.14 8.36 -17.71
CA GLU A 176 2.53 7.42 -18.66
C GLU A 176 1.92 6.22 -17.93
N ARG A 177 2.67 5.58 -17.03
CA ARG A 177 2.20 4.40 -16.25
C ARG A 177 0.98 4.74 -15.39
N LEU A 178 1.03 5.86 -14.67
CA LEU A 178 -0.06 6.29 -13.80
C LEU A 178 -1.32 6.67 -14.59
N LEU A 179 -1.17 7.32 -15.74
CA LEU A 179 -2.27 7.62 -16.64
C LEU A 179 -2.88 6.35 -17.22
N TYR A 180 -2.10 5.31 -17.54
CA TYR A 180 -2.67 4.01 -17.93
C TYR A 180 -3.51 3.40 -16.82
N LEU A 181 -3.00 3.38 -15.58
CA LEU A 181 -3.73 2.87 -14.42
C LEU A 181 -5.04 3.64 -14.18
N ASP A 182 -5.03 4.97 -14.33
CA ASP A 182 -6.20 5.82 -14.14
C ASP A 182 -7.27 5.63 -15.23
N ASN A 183 -6.87 5.19 -16.44
CA ASN A 183 -7.75 4.93 -17.58
C ASN A 183 -8.28 3.49 -17.66
N ILE A 184 -7.98 2.64 -16.67
CA ILE A 184 -8.57 1.30 -16.56
C ILE A 184 -10.10 1.42 -16.39
N PRO A 185 -10.92 0.43 -16.84
CA PRO A 185 -12.38 0.57 -16.84
C PRO A 185 -12.96 1.04 -15.50
N ALA A 186 -13.82 2.08 -15.55
CA ALA A 186 -14.38 2.74 -14.38
C ALA A 186 -15.06 1.78 -13.37
N GLY A 187 -15.54 0.64 -13.86
CA GLY A 187 -16.20 -0.40 -13.08
C GLY A 187 -15.37 -1.00 -11.94
N ILE A 188 -14.04 -0.89 -11.96
CA ILE A 188 -13.18 -1.36 -10.86
C ILE A 188 -13.05 -0.32 -9.73
N PHE A 189 -13.29 0.96 -10.00
CA PHE A 189 -13.08 2.02 -9.03
C PHE A 189 -14.33 2.21 -8.16
N ARG A 190 -14.10 2.36 -6.86
CA ARG A 190 -15.11 2.76 -5.89
C ARG A 190 -14.56 3.87 -5.01
N GLU A 191 -15.40 4.84 -4.68
CA GLU A 191 -15.00 5.88 -3.74
C GLU A 191 -14.84 5.30 -2.33
N TRP A 192 -14.08 6.02 -1.50
CA TRP A 192 -13.99 5.76 -0.07
C TRP A 192 -15.35 6.04 0.58
N ASP A 193 -15.74 5.18 1.53
CA ASP A 193 -16.86 5.50 2.41
C ASP A 193 -16.41 6.64 3.35
N SER A 194 -16.91 7.85 3.11
CA SER A 194 -16.55 9.03 3.89
C SER A 194 -17.02 8.96 5.34
N ALA A 195 -17.97 8.07 5.66
CA ALA A 195 -18.41 7.82 7.03
C ALA A 195 -17.44 6.93 7.82
N ARG A 196 -16.52 6.23 7.14
CA ARG A 196 -15.53 5.33 7.77
C ARG A 196 -14.14 5.91 7.65
N ASN A 197 -13.55 6.21 8.79
CA ASN A 197 -12.16 6.64 8.86
C ASN A 197 -11.29 5.53 9.50
N ILE A 198 -10.00 5.59 9.22
CA ILE A 198 -9.06 4.60 9.74
C ILE A 198 -8.89 4.65 11.26
N VAL A 199 -9.15 5.81 11.89
CA VAL A 199 -9.06 5.98 13.34
C VAL A 199 -10.11 5.12 14.05
N ASP A 200 -11.34 5.13 13.56
CA ASP A 200 -12.42 4.26 14.07
C ASP A 200 -12.14 2.79 13.76
N GLY A 201 -11.54 2.52 12.59
CA GLY A 201 -11.05 1.19 12.24
C GLY A 201 -10.01 0.67 13.23
N PHE A 202 -9.07 1.51 13.67
CA PHE A 202 -8.08 1.15 14.68
C PHE A 202 -8.73 0.89 16.04
N LYS A 203 -9.66 1.74 16.47
CA LYS A 203 -10.40 1.56 17.73
C LYS A 203 -11.13 0.20 17.75
N LEU A 204 -11.86 -0.11 16.69
CA LEU A 204 -12.57 -1.39 16.56
C LEU A 204 -11.61 -2.57 16.48
N ALA A 205 -10.57 -2.47 15.66
CA ALA A 205 -9.59 -3.55 15.48
C ALA A 205 -8.86 -3.88 16.79
N LYS A 206 -8.49 -2.87 17.60
CA LYS A 206 -7.89 -3.07 18.92
C LYS A 206 -8.85 -3.73 19.90
N ALA A 207 -10.11 -3.30 19.95
CA ALA A 207 -11.11 -3.88 20.84
C ALA A 207 -11.41 -5.36 20.50
N GLU A 208 -11.35 -5.72 19.21
CA GLU A 208 -11.57 -7.10 18.75
C GLU A 208 -10.33 -8.00 18.85
N TYR A 209 -9.13 -7.43 18.90
CA TYR A 209 -7.89 -8.19 18.85
C TYR A 209 -7.39 -8.54 20.25
N LYS A 210 -7.49 -9.83 20.60
CA LYS A 210 -6.98 -10.35 21.87
C LYS A 210 -5.55 -10.81 21.73
N PHE A 211 -4.61 -10.02 22.21
CA PHE A 211 -3.26 -10.53 22.46
C PHE A 211 -3.20 -10.97 23.92
N LEU A 212 -3.28 -12.28 24.14
CA LEU A 212 -3.14 -12.97 25.43
C LEU A 212 -4.12 -12.61 26.57
N SER A 213 -4.98 -11.59 26.45
CA SER A 213 -6.00 -11.25 27.45
C SER A 213 -7.22 -12.17 27.39
N LYS A 214 -7.61 -12.74 28.55
CA LYS A 214 -8.86 -13.51 28.74
C LYS A 214 -10.10 -12.61 28.84
N ASP A 215 -9.90 -11.34 29.20
CA ASP A 215 -10.96 -10.36 29.45
C ASP A 215 -11.11 -9.47 28.21
N LYS A 216 -12.17 -9.76 27.45
CA LYS A 216 -12.36 -9.44 26.03
C LYS A 216 -12.61 -7.95 25.71
N LYS A 217 -11.81 -7.01 26.22
CA LYS A 217 -12.13 -5.59 26.03
C LYS A 217 -11.09 -4.79 25.25
N ASP A 218 -9.79 -5.04 25.37
CA ASP A 218 -8.78 -4.26 24.67
C ASP A 218 -7.51 -5.05 24.30
N PHE A 219 -6.84 -4.64 23.21
CA PHE A 219 -5.48 -5.06 22.90
C PHE A 219 -4.51 -4.35 23.85
N GLU A 220 -3.82 -5.13 24.69
CA GLU A 220 -2.78 -4.64 25.59
C GLU A 220 -1.46 -5.32 25.27
N ILE A 221 -0.37 -4.55 25.34
CA ILE A 221 0.98 -5.09 25.22
C ILE A 221 1.45 -5.49 26.62
N PRO A 222 1.60 -6.79 26.93
CA PRO A 222 1.98 -7.22 28.26
C PRO A 222 3.44 -6.85 28.55
N ARG A 223 3.70 -6.43 29.79
CA ARG A 223 5.05 -6.19 30.30
C ARG A 223 5.70 -7.49 30.72
N TRP A 224 7.00 -7.63 30.45
CA TRP A 224 7.76 -8.85 30.68
C TRP A 224 8.63 -8.79 31.94
N GLY A 225 8.76 -7.63 32.58
CA GLY A 225 9.65 -7.44 33.73
C GLY A 225 11.13 -7.34 33.36
N ASN A 226 11.45 -7.33 32.06
CA ASN A 226 12.76 -6.97 31.55
C ASN A 226 12.71 -5.48 31.20
N ARG A 227 13.49 -4.66 31.93
CA ARG A 227 13.48 -3.20 31.79
C ARG A 227 13.74 -2.73 30.36
N GLU A 228 14.72 -3.29 29.67
CA GLU A 228 15.09 -2.83 28.32
C GLU A 228 14.01 -3.17 27.29
N VAL A 229 13.42 -4.36 27.41
CA VAL A 229 12.30 -4.78 26.55
C VAL A 229 11.06 -3.95 26.87
N ASP A 230 10.74 -3.75 28.16
CA ASP A 230 9.56 -3.02 28.62
C ASP A 230 9.61 -1.54 28.22
N GLU A 231 10.78 -0.91 28.23
CA GLU A 231 10.97 0.47 27.72
C GLU A 231 10.65 0.57 26.22
N VAL A 232 11.01 -0.44 25.42
CA VAL A 232 10.64 -0.46 23.99
C VAL A 232 9.15 -0.72 23.82
N LEU A 233 8.58 -1.65 24.58
CA LEU A 233 7.13 -1.92 24.56
C LEU A 233 6.32 -0.71 24.96
N GLU A 234 6.84 0.16 25.83
CA GLU A 234 6.19 1.41 26.20
C GLU A 234 6.15 2.38 25.03
N LYS A 235 7.27 2.52 24.30
CA LYS A 235 7.30 3.35 23.09
C LYS A 235 6.37 2.82 22.00
N VAL A 236 6.28 1.50 21.83
CA VAL A 236 5.34 0.88 20.88
C VAL A 236 3.89 1.15 21.30
N ASP A 237 3.56 1.01 22.58
CA ASP A 237 2.23 1.30 23.09
C ASP A 237 1.86 2.78 22.89
N VAL A 238 2.75 3.70 23.29
CA VAL A 238 2.58 5.15 23.06
C VAL A 238 2.33 5.48 21.59
N GLU A 239 3.10 4.89 20.67
CA GLU A 239 2.90 5.07 19.23
C GLU A 239 1.55 4.53 18.76
N LEU A 240 1.12 3.38 19.28
CA LEU A 240 -0.17 2.78 18.96
C LEU A 240 -1.33 3.63 19.48
N GLN A 241 -1.20 4.36 20.58
CA GLN A 241 -2.27 5.21 21.14
C GLN A 241 -2.54 6.49 20.33
N LYS A 242 -1.71 6.82 19.33
CA LYS A 242 -1.95 7.97 18.46
C LYS A 242 -3.17 7.76 17.56
N ASP A 243 -3.81 8.86 17.14
CA ASP A 243 -4.89 8.84 16.15
C ASP A 243 -4.43 8.23 14.81
N PHE A 244 -3.16 8.45 14.44
CA PHE A 244 -2.54 7.88 13.25
C PHE A 244 -1.22 7.19 13.62
N PRO A 245 -1.26 5.92 14.08
CA PRO A 245 -0.06 5.20 14.50
C PRO A 245 0.92 5.01 13.34
N ASN A 246 2.20 5.34 13.57
CA ASN A 246 3.23 5.14 12.55
C ASN A 246 3.76 3.69 12.58
N ARG A 247 3.27 2.87 11.63
CA ARG A 247 3.70 1.48 11.49
C ARG A 247 5.21 1.31 11.32
N SER A 248 5.86 2.18 10.54
CA SER A 248 7.30 2.08 10.28
C SER A 248 8.13 2.37 11.52
N GLU A 249 7.66 3.28 12.37
CA GLU A 249 8.29 3.55 13.66
C GLU A 249 8.14 2.36 14.61
N ILE A 250 6.95 1.75 14.68
CA ILE A 250 6.72 0.53 15.46
C ILE A 250 7.62 -0.62 14.97
N GLU A 251 7.73 -0.83 13.66
CA GLU A 251 8.61 -1.84 13.08
C GLU A 251 10.07 -1.60 13.48
N ARG A 252 10.53 -0.34 13.39
CA ARG A 252 11.88 0.04 13.77
C ARG A 252 12.13 -0.27 15.25
N LEU A 253 11.24 0.15 16.14
CA LEU A 253 11.35 -0.10 17.58
C LEU A 253 11.43 -1.61 17.89
N VAL A 254 10.53 -2.41 17.31
CA VAL A 254 10.53 -3.87 17.52
C VAL A 254 11.80 -4.52 16.96
N ARG A 255 12.26 -4.09 15.77
CA ARG A 255 13.48 -4.60 15.17
C ARG A 255 14.71 -4.29 16.02
N ASP A 256 14.83 -3.05 16.50
CA ASP A 256 15.95 -2.62 17.34
C ASP A 256 15.96 -3.41 18.67
N ALA A 257 14.78 -3.64 19.28
CA ALA A 257 14.66 -4.50 20.46
C ALA A 257 15.10 -5.94 20.17
N LYS A 258 14.73 -6.53 19.03
CA LYS A 258 15.15 -7.89 18.67
C LYS A 258 16.66 -8.01 18.54
N VAL A 259 17.32 -7.00 17.96
CA VAL A 259 18.78 -6.99 17.79
C VAL A 259 19.47 -6.93 19.15
N ASN A 260 18.97 -6.09 20.06
CA ASN A 260 19.56 -5.89 21.39
C ASN A 260 19.17 -7.00 22.38
N ASN A 261 18.04 -7.68 22.17
CA ASN A 261 17.47 -8.67 23.08
C ASN A 261 17.05 -9.96 22.33
N PRO A 262 18.01 -10.72 21.76
CA PRO A 262 17.71 -11.89 20.92
C PRO A 262 16.93 -13.00 21.65
N ALA A 263 17.07 -13.11 22.98
CA ALA A 263 16.31 -14.05 23.81
C ALA A 263 14.79 -13.83 23.76
N HIS A 264 14.33 -12.64 23.35
CA HIS A 264 12.91 -12.30 23.23
C HIS A 264 12.42 -12.20 21.77
N ALA A 265 13.25 -12.60 20.80
CA ALA A 265 12.99 -12.36 19.38
C ALA A 265 11.68 -12.99 18.87
N ASP A 266 11.36 -14.21 19.27
CA ASP A 266 10.14 -14.93 18.83
C ASP A 266 8.87 -14.31 19.38
N TRP A 267 8.92 -13.83 20.62
CA TRP A 267 7.81 -13.12 21.23
C TRP A 267 7.61 -11.75 20.57
N LEU A 268 8.69 -11.01 20.32
CA LEU A 268 8.65 -9.73 19.59
C LEU A 268 8.12 -9.90 18.16
N ASN A 269 8.45 -11.02 17.48
CA ASN A 269 7.86 -11.39 16.20
C ASN A 269 6.34 -11.62 16.31
N SER A 270 5.91 -12.32 17.36
CA SER A 270 4.49 -12.60 17.61
C SER A 270 3.70 -11.33 17.90
N LEU A 271 4.28 -10.41 18.69
CA LEU A 271 3.73 -9.08 18.94
C LEU A 271 3.60 -8.28 17.64
N TYR A 272 4.65 -8.22 16.81
CA TYR A 272 4.57 -7.50 15.53
C TYR A 272 3.55 -8.13 14.58
N GLY A 273 3.44 -9.46 14.58
CA GLY A 273 2.39 -10.18 13.86
C GLY A 273 0.99 -9.74 14.29
N ALA A 274 0.74 -9.62 15.59
CA ALA A 274 -0.51 -9.14 16.14
C ALA A 274 -0.81 -7.69 15.75
N ILE A 275 0.17 -6.79 15.89
CA ILE A 275 0.05 -5.39 15.48
C ILE A 275 -0.29 -5.30 13.99
N ASN A 276 0.39 -6.08 13.14
CA ASN A 276 0.09 -6.12 11.71
C ASN A 276 -1.36 -6.55 11.41
N GLN A 277 -1.93 -7.47 12.19
CA GLN A 277 -3.33 -7.85 12.04
C GLN A 277 -4.28 -6.72 12.44
N ILE A 278 -3.97 -5.94 13.48
CA ILE A 278 -4.74 -4.73 13.85
C ILE A 278 -4.72 -3.70 12.72
N PHE A 279 -3.54 -3.38 12.17
CA PHE A 279 -3.43 -2.48 11.02
C PHE A 279 -4.24 -3.00 9.83
N ASN A 280 -4.10 -4.28 9.47
CA ASN A 280 -4.84 -4.85 8.35
C ASN A 280 -6.37 -4.79 8.57
N ARG A 281 -6.86 -5.02 9.80
CA ARG A 281 -8.27 -4.89 10.14
C ARG A 281 -8.76 -3.43 10.11
N ALA A 282 -7.96 -2.50 10.59
CA ALA A 282 -8.28 -1.07 10.55
C ALA A 282 -8.38 -0.55 9.11
N PHE A 283 -7.42 -0.92 8.27
CA PHE A 283 -7.49 -0.66 6.83
C PHE A 283 -8.71 -1.35 6.21
N ALA A 284 -8.94 -2.63 6.52
CA ALA A 284 -10.13 -3.31 6.03
C ALA A 284 -11.41 -2.56 6.43
N TYR A 285 -11.56 -2.14 7.69
CA TYR A 285 -12.73 -1.38 8.15
C TYR A 285 -12.93 -0.07 7.37
N GLN A 286 -11.86 0.72 7.19
CA GLN A 286 -11.90 1.96 6.39
C GLN A 286 -12.37 1.70 4.95
N HIS A 287 -12.11 0.50 4.43
CA HIS A 287 -12.38 0.12 3.06
C HIS A 287 -13.55 -0.87 2.90
N VAL A 288 -14.23 -1.25 3.98
CA VAL A 288 -15.43 -2.12 3.98
C VAL A 288 -16.64 -1.29 3.54
N CYS A 289 -17.43 -1.82 2.61
CA CYS A 289 -18.73 -1.26 2.27
C CYS A 289 -19.78 -1.61 3.33
N ASN A 290 -20.65 -0.66 3.68
CA ASN A 290 -22.05 -1.03 3.90
C ASN A 290 -22.64 -1.33 2.52
N CYS A 291 -23.32 -2.46 2.45
CA CYS A 291 -24.01 -2.91 1.26
C CYS A 291 -25.38 -2.27 1.18
#